data_AF-A0A5J4PPH0-F1
#
_entry.id   AF-A0A5J4PPH0-F1
#
_cell.length_a   1.000
_cell.length_b   1.000
_cell.length_c   1.000
_cell.angle_alpha   90.00
_cell.angle_beta   90.00
_cell.angle_gamma   90.00
#
_symmetry.space_group_name_H-M   'P 1'
#
loop_
_entity.id
_entity.type
_entity.pdbx_description
1 polymer ?
#
loop_
_entity_poly.entity_id
_entity_poly.type
_entity_poly.pdbx_seq_one_letter_code
_entity_poly.pdbx_strand_id
1 'polypeptide(L)'
;MKKRTILFRLIIGIALITAVPSCTDLDEKVYDKLPGDKFGNTTVEINALIGTVYNTLKTYWPSRFMYMSECAGSMAVTPTRIGGDWYDGGQFREFYMHSWTAQTNTLKDSWSAASSA
;
A
#
# COMPACT_ATOMS: atom_id res chain seq x y z
N MET A 1 54.00 -34.07 -34.86
CA MET A 1 52.91 -33.32 -35.54
C MET A 1 51.55 -33.46 -34.83
N LYS A 2 51.09 -34.67 -34.48
CA LYS A 2 49.79 -34.91 -33.78
C LYS A 2 49.57 -34.10 -32.49
N LYS A 3 50.59 -33.89 -31.64
CA LYS A 3 50.47 -33.10 -30.39
C LYS A 3 50.15 -31.61 -30.65
N ARG A 4 50.73 -31.00 -31.69
CA ARG A 4 50.44 -29.60 -32.09
C ARG A 4 49.01 -29.46 -32.61
N THR A 5 48.49 -30.46 -33.33
CA THR A 5 47.11 -30.49 -33.83
C THR A 5 46.09 -30.66 -32.70
N ILE A 6 46.41 -31.43 -31.66
CA ILE A 6 45.56 -31.59 -30.46
C ILE A 6 45.52 -30.29 -29.66
N LEU A 7 46.67 -29.66 -29.41
CA LEU A 7 46.77 -28.36 -28.74
C LEU A 7 45.98 -27.27 -29.49
N PHE A 8 46.05 -27.25 -30.83
CA PHE A 8 45.31 -26.29 -31.65
C PHE A 8 43.79 -26.49 -31.56
N ARG A 9 43.32 -27.75 -31.55
CA ARG A 9 41.90 -28.08 -31.35
C ARG A 9 41.39 -27.71 -29.96
N LEU A 10 42.25 -27.83 -28.95
CA LEU A 10 41.92 -27.48 -27.56
C LEU A 10 41.78 -25.96 -27.39
N ILE A 11 42.67 -25.18 -28.03
CA ILE A 11 42.61 -23.72 -28.04
C ILE A 11 41.37 -23.21 -28.77
N ILE A 12 41.02 -23.82 -29.92
CA ILE A 12 39.80 -23.48 -30.67
C ILE A 12 38.55 -23.84 -29.87
N GLY A 13 38.54 -24.98 -29.18
CA GLY A 13 37.43 -25.39 -28.31
C GLY A 13 37.20 -24.44 -27.14
N ILE A 14 38.28 -23.95 -26.51
CA ILE A 14 38.19 -22.97 -25.41
C ILE A 14 37.69 -21.62 -25.92
N ALA A 15 38.15 -21.16 -27.08
CA ALA A 15 37.71 -19.89 -27.68
C ALA A 15 36.22 -19.89 -28.04
N LEU A 16 35.66 -21.04 -28.43
CA LEU A 16 34.24 -21.21 -28.74
C LEU A 16 33.34 -21.16 -27.48
N ILE A 17 33.85 -21.61 -26.33
CA ILE A 17 33.10 -21.59 -25.05
C ILE A 17 33.10 -20.19 -24.43
N THR A 18 34.14 -19.37 -24.67
CA THR A 18 34.21 -17.99 -24.20
C THR A 18 33.48 -16.98 -25.11
N ALA A 19 32.98 -17.42 -26.27
CA ALA A 19 32.32 -16.57 -27.25
C ALA A 19 30.79 -16.51 -27.10
N VAL A 20 30.19 -17.28 -26.18
CA VAL A 20 28.76 -17.15 -25.86
C VAL A 20 28.58 -15.91 -24.96
N PRO A 21 27.69 -14.98 -25.33
CA PRO A 21 27.91 -13.55 -25.16
C PRO A 21 27.67 -13.06 -23.73
N SER A 22 28.59 -12.22 -23.21
CA SER A 22 28.35 -11.36 -22.04
C SER A 22 27.58 -10.06 -22.39
N CYS A 23 26.85 -10.06 -23.51
CA CYS A 23 26.13 -8.90 -24.06
C CYS A 23 24.63 -9.15 -24.14
N THR A 24 24.05 -9.88 -23.19
CA THR A 24 22.61 -9.83 -23.01
C THR A 24 22.31 -8.68 -22.05
N ASP A 25 22.13 -7.47 -22.60
CA ASP A 25 21.39 -6.41 -21.91
C ASP A 25 19.95 -6.91 -21.79
N LEU A 26 19.67 -7.62 -20.69
CA LEU A 26 18.33 -8.02 -20.30
C LEU A 26 17.73 -6.91 -19.44
N ASP A 27 17.55 -5.73 -20.04
CA ASP A 27 16.68 -4.72 -19.47
C ASP A 27 15.24 -5.21 -19.64
N GLU A 28 14.71 -5.81 -18.58
CA GLU A 28 13.30 -6.16 -18.52
C GLU A 28 12.49 -4.85 -18.53
N LYS A 29 11.70 -4.65 -19.58
CA LYS A 29 10.65 -3.64 -19.54
C LYS A 29 9.58 -4.12 -18.56
N VAL A 30 9.73 -3.76 -17.30
CA VAL A 30 8.76 -4.06 -16.25
C VAL A 30 7.51 -3.23 -16.50
N TYR A 31 6.51 -3.83 -17.14
CA TYR A 31 5.21 -3.20 -17.37
C TYR A 31 4.31 -3.23 -16.13
N ASP A 32 4.61 -4.13 -15.18
CA ASP A 32 3.81 -4.36 -13.98
C ASP A 32 4.06 -3.35 -12.85
N LYS A 33 5.09 -2.51 -12.98
CA LYS A 33 5.43 -1.48 -12.00
C LYS A 33 5.50 -0.13 -12.67
N LEU A 34 4.71 0.80 -12.17
CA LEU A 34 4.84 2.21 -12.53
C LEU A 34 6.14 2.75 -11.91
N PRO A 35 7.12 3.21 -12.70
CA PRO A 35 8.32 3.81 -12.14
C PRO A 35 7.89 5.12 -11.45
N GLY A 36 8.04 5.19 -10.13
CA GLY A 36 7.64 6.36 -9.33
C GLY A 36 8.28 7.66 -9.81
N ASP A 37 9.46 7.57 -10.41
CA ASP A 37 10.23 8.71 -10.92
C ASP A 37 9.71 9.22 -12.28
N LYS A 38 8.89 8.43 -12.98
CA LYS A 38 8.40 8.72 -14.34
C LYS A 38 6.89 8.90 -14.43
N PHE A 39 6.13 8.44 -13.44
CA PHE A 39 4.67 8.52 -13.43
C PHE A 39 4.17 9.78 -12.71
N GLY A 40 3.15 10.44 -13.26
CA GLY A 40 2.60 11.68 -12.70
C GLY A 40 3.09 12.95 -13.40
N ASN A 41 3.61 12.82 -14.62
CA ASN A 41 4.08 13.96 -15.42
C ASN A 41 3.02 14.46 -16.40
N THR A 42 2.07 13.61 -16.80
CA THR A 42 0.95 14.01 -17.66
C THR A 42 -0.32 14.25 -16.86
N THR A 43 -1.23 15.08 -17.38
CA THR A 43 -2.52 15.37 -16.73
C THR A 43 -3.34 14.11 -16.44
N VAL A 44 -3.27 13.11 -17.32
CA VAL A 44 -4.01 11.84 -17.16
C VAL A 44 -3.45 11.04 -15.97
N GLU A 45 -2.13 10.95 -15.86
CA GLU A 45 -1.46 10.24 -14.76
C GLU A 45 -1.70 10.94 -13.42
N ILE A 46 -1.61 12.27 -13.40
CA ILE A 46 -1.92 13.09 -12.22
C ILE A 46 -3.37 12.85 -11.78
N ASN A 47 -4.32 12.85 -12.72
CA ASN A 47 -5.72 12.58 -12.40
C ASN A 47 -5.93 11.16 -11.86
N ALA A 48 -5.19 10.16 -12.35
CA ALA A 48 -5.24 8.79 -11.83
C ALA A 48 -4.69 8.70 -10.39
N LEU A 49 -3.60 9.42 -10.10
CA LEU A 49 -3.05 9.52 -8.73
C LEU A 49 -4.04 10.22 -7.79
N ILE A 50 -4.54 11.39 -8.18
CA ILE A 50 -5.46 12.20 -7.38
C ILE A 50 -6.77 11.45 -7.12
N GLY A 51 -7.31 10.75 -8.12
CA GLY A 51 -8.53 9.94 -7.96
C GLY A 51 -8.39 8.87 -6.88
N THR A 52 -7.20 8.27 -6.75
CA THR A 52 -6.90 7.28 -5.71
C THR A 52 -6.83 7.93 -4.33
N VAL A 53 -6.20 9.10 -4.21
CA VAL A 53 -6.16 9.89 -2.96
C VAL A 53 -7.58 10.28 -2.50
N TYR A 54 -8.45 10.73 -3.41
CA TYR A 54 -9.83 11.06 -3.01
C TYR A 54 -10.63 9.85 -2.53
N ASN A 55 -10.30 8.63 -2.99
CA ASN A 55 -10.94 7.42 -2.46
C ASN A 55 -10.55 7.15 -1.00
N THR A 56 -9.32 7.47 -0.57
CA THR A 56 -8.92 7.28 0.84
C THR A 56 -9.69 8.24 1.75
N LEU A 57 -9.95 9.47 1.29
CA LEU A 57 -10.72 10.48 2.02
C LEU A 57 -12.19 10.11 2.25
N LYS A 58 -12.79 9.24 1.42
CA LYS A 58 -14.17 8.77 1.63
C LYS A 58 -14.37 8.09 2.98
N THR A 59 -13.30 7.53 3.55
CA THR A 59 -13.36 6.87 4.87
C THR A 59 -13.67 7.84 6.01
N TYR A 60 -13.52 9.15 5.80
CA TYR A 60 -13.80 10.17 6.81
C TYR A 60 -15.29 10.32 7.14
N TRP A 61 -16.18 10.07 6.18
CA TRP A 61 -17.62 10.19 6.34
C TRP A 61 -18.35 8.93 5.88
N PRO A 62 -19.40 8.45 6.59
CA PRO A 62 -20.01 9.02 7.79
C PRO A 62 -19.50 8.40 9.11
N SER A 63 -18.43 7.60 9.10
CA SER A 63 -18.05 6.76 10.25
C SER A 63 -16.64 7.08 10.79
N ARG A 64 -16.12 6.26 11.71
CA ARG A 64 -14.74 6.29 12.21
C ARG A 64 -14.33 7.65 12.76
N PHE A 65 -13.66 8.45 11.93
CA PHE A 65 -13.14 9.77 12.26
C PHE A 65 -14.24 10.73 12.66
N MET A 66 -15.37 10.75 11.95
CA MET A 66 -16.48 11.61 12.28
C MET A 66 -17.11 11.20 13.62
N TYR A 67 -17.37 9.91 13.83
CA TYR A 67 -17.90 9.43 15.12
C TYR A 67 -16.98 9.74 16.30
N MET A 68 -15.68 9.53 16.14
CA MET A 68 -14.70 9.86 17.18
C MET A 68 -14.67 11.37 17.45
N SER A 69 -14.63 12.21 16.41
CA SER A 69 -14.62 13.68 16.53
C SER A 69 -15.88 14.20 17.21
N GLU A 70 -17.05 13.82 16.70
CA GLU A 70 -18.32 14.41 17.12
C GLU A 70 -18.80 13.87 18.47
N CYS A 71 -18.60 12.56 18.75
CA CYS A 71 -19.06 11.92 20.00
C CYS A 71 -18.09 12.05 21.17
N ALA A 72 -16.81 12.33 20.92
CA ALA A 72 -15.87 12.75 21.98
C ALA A 72 -15.90 14.27 22.20
N GLY A 73 -16.45 15.02 21.24
CA GLY A 73 -16.77 16.43 21.40
C GLY A 73 -18.15 16.65 22.02
N SER A 74 -18.65 17.89 21.90
CA SER A 74 -19.97 18.29 22.38
C SER A 74 -21.01 18.47 21.25
N MET A 75 -20.67 18.09 20.02
CA MET A 75 -21.50 18.33 18.83
C MET A 75 -22.56 17.23 18.64
N ALA A 76 -22.26 16.00 19.01
CA ALA A 76 -23.20 14.89 18.94
C ALA A 76 -23.02 13.92 20.11
N VAL A 77 -24.10 13.22 20.47
CA VAL A 77 -24.07 12.10 21.41
C VAL A 77 -24.89 10.98 20.80
N THR A 78 -24.32 9.78 20.79
CA THR A 78 -25.02 8.56 20.36
C THR A 78 -25.44 7.76 21.59
N PRO A 79 -26.69 7.88 22.05
CA PRO A 79 -27.17 7.16 23.22
C PRO A 79 -27.52 5.71 22.87
N THR A 80 -27.17 4.80 23.77
CA THR A 80 -27.71 3.45 23.74
C THR A 80 -29.20 3.48 24.07
N ARG A 81 -30.03 2.88 23.21
CA ARG A 81 -31.49 2.85 23.38
C ARG A 81 -31.93 1.57 24.09
N ILE A 82 -33.18 1.58 24.58
CA ILE A 82 -33.83 0.38 25.11
C ILE A 82 -33.86 -0.67 24.00
N GLY A 83 -33.33 -1.86 24.27
CA GLY A 83 -33.13 -2.93 23.28
C GLY A 83 -31.68 -3.14 22.83
N GLY A 84 -30.77 -2.24 23.21
CA GLY A 84 -29.33 -2.39 22.93
C GLY A 84 -28.87 -1.75 21.62
N ASP A 85 -29.79 -1.14 20.85
CA ASP A 85 -29.43 -0.32 19.69
C ASP A 85 -28.41 0.73 20.11
N TRP A 86 -27.38 0.89 19.29
CA TRP A 86 -26.28 1.83 19.53
C TRP A 86 -25.48 1.56 20.80
N TYR A 87 -25.51 0.33 21.33
CA TYR A 87 -24.54 -0.06 22.34
C TYR A 87 -23.15 -0.20 21.72
N ASP A 88 -23.03 -0.93 20.61
CA ASP A 88 -21.79 -1.09 19.82
C ASP A 88 -20.52 -1.34 20.66
N GLY A 89 -20.65 -2.21 21.67
CA GLY A 89 -19.57 -2.54 22.61
C GLY A 89 -19.26 -1.45 23.63
N GLY A 90 -20.12 -0.44 23.77
CA GLY A 90 -19.96 0.69 24.67
C GLY A 90 -19.15 1.85 24.10
N GLN A 91 -18.68 1.77 22.86
CA GLN A 91 -17.71 2.72 22.30
C GLN A 91 -18.18 4.19 22.31
N PHE A 92 -19.46 4.45 22.04
CA PHE A 92 -20.00 5.82 22.04
C PHE A 92 -20.10 6.41 23.45
N ARG A 93 -20.42 5.57 24.44
CA ARG A 93 -20.37 5.96 25.86
C ARG A 93 -18.93 6.24 26.28
N GLU A 94 -17.97 5.42 25.85
CA GLU A 94 -16.56 5.62 26.14
C GLU A 94 -16.03 6.93 25.55
N PHE A 95 -16.44 7.29 24.32
CA PHE A 95 -16.13 8.60 23.74
C PHE A 95 -16.69 9.75 24.55
N TYR A 96 -17.98 9.73 24.86
CA TYR A 96 -18.62 10.80 25.62
C TYR A 96 -18.06 10.95 27.04
N MET A 97 -17.72 9.84 27.69
CA MET A 97 -17.18 9.80 29.05
C MET A 97 -15.66 9.94 29.11
N HIS A 98 -15.00 10.13 27.97
CA HIS A 98 -13.53 10.19 27.86
C HIS A 98 -12.80 9.01 28.51
N SER A 99 -13.34 7.79 28.38
CA SER A 99 -12.84 6.56 29.02
C SER A 99 -12.43 5.47 28.02
N TRP A 100 -12.24 5.84 26.76
CA TRP A 100 -11.81 4.91 25.70
C TRP A 100 -10.43 4.31 25.99
N THR A 101 -10.20 3.15 25.39
CA THR A 101 -8.91 2.44 25.46
C THR A 101 -8.37 2.21 24.06
N ALA A 102 -7.15 1.67 23.96
CA ALA A 102 -6.61 1.20 22.68
C ALA A 102 -7.45 0.08 22.03
N GLN A 103 -8.39 -0.53 22.77
CA GLN A 103 -9.28 -1.58 22.27
C GLN A 103 -10.68 -1.06 21.88
N THR A 104 -10.98 0.23 22.06
CA THR A 104 -12.25 0.80 21.61
C THR A 104 -12.33 0.73 20.09
N ASN A 105 -13.34 0.01 19.56
CA ASN A 105 -13.44 -0.39 18.16
C ASN A 105 -13.27 0.77 17.18
N THR A 106 -14.11 1.81 17.28
CA THR A 106 -14.05 2.98 16.40
C THR A 106 -12.68 3.69 16.43
N LEU A 107 -11.99 3.70 17.56
CA LEU A 107 -10.67 4.32 17.69
C LEU A 107 -9.60 3.49 16.97
N LYS A 108 -9.60 2.18 17.18
CA LYS A 108 -8.73 1.23 16.48
C LYS A 108 -8.96 1.27 14.97
N ASP A 109 -10.21 1.33 14.55
CA ASP A 109 -10.58 1.42 13.14
C ASP A 109 -10.13 2.75 12.54
N SER A 110 -10.33 3.87 13.22
CA SER A 110 -9.86 5.18 12.76
C SER A 110 -8.34 5.20 12.59
N TRP A 111 -7.60 4.66 13.57
CA TRP A 111 -6.14 4.53 13.48
C TRP A 111 -5.72 3.69 12.28
N SER A 112 -6.32 2.51 12.13
CA SER A 112 -5.97 1.58 11.04
C SER A 112 -6.21 2.23 9.68
N ALA A 113 -7.33 2.94 9.50
CA ALA A 113 -7.64 3.64 8.25
C ALA A 113 -6.67 4.80 7.96
N ALA A 114 -6.25 5.55 8.98
CA ALA A 114 -5.27 6.62 8.80
C ALA A 114 -3.89 6.08 8.44
N SER A 115 -3.53 4.90 8.97
CA SER A 115 -2.22 4.27 8.74
C SER A 115 -2.14 3.41 7.47
N SER A 116 -3.27 3.08 6.84
CA SER A 116 -3.33 2.24 5.64
C SER A 116 -3.27 3.03 4.32
N ALA A 117 -3.22 4.36 4.39
CA ALA A 117 -3.16 5.26 3.23
C ALA A 117 -1.72 5.43 2.72
#